data_AF-A0A242KY03-F1
#
_entry.id   AF-A0A242KY03-F1
#
_cell.length_a   1.000
_cell.length_b   1.000
_cell.length_c   1.000
_cell.angle_alpha   90.00
_cell.angle_beta   90.00
_cell.angle_gamma   90.00
#
_symmetry.space_group_name_H-M   'P 1'
#
loop_
_entity.id
_entity.type
_entity.pdbx_description
1 polymer ?
#
loop_
_entity_poly.entity_id
_entity_poly.type
_entity_poly.pdbx_seq_one_letter_code
_entity_poly.pdbx_strand_id
1 'polypeptide(L)'
;MDKREARKAQELLMAEKESVQALKNIFANILEVKIEHSGYFSMTGSYDMFVTMTNTKQQSVYFSYGFGKHSREILDYGIEDRSIQTKGITKNKIKVIYSNGEEDYV
;
A
#
# COMPACT_ATOMS: atom_id res chain seq x y z
N MET A 1 19.62 -12.41 -15.05
CA MET A 1 18.99 -11.23 -14.41
C MET A 1 20.10 -10.27 -14.02
N ASP A 2 20.02 -9.01 -14.44
CA ASP A 2 20.95 -7.97 -13.99
C ASP A 2 20.79 -7.81 -12.45
N LYS A 3 21.90 -7.85 -11.71
CA LYS A 3 21.91 -7.68 -10.25
C LYS A 3 21.22 -6.37 -9.82
N ARG A 4 21.26 -5.34 -10.67
CA ARG A 4 20.61 -4.05 -10.42
C ARG A 4 19.08 -4.14 -10.44
N GLU A 5 18.53 -4.85 -11.42
CA GLU A 5 17.07 -4.98 -11.57
C GLU A 5 16.48 -5.87 -10.47
N ALA A 6 17.16 -6.97 -10.11
CA ALA A 6 16.76 -7.81 -8.99
C ALA A 6 16.69 -7.01 -7.67
N ARG A 7 17.69 -6.16 -7.43
CA ARG A 7 17.71 -5.29 -6.24
C ARG A 7 16.56 -4.28 -6.24
N LYS A 8 16.27 -3.63 -7.37
CA LYS A 8 15.15 -2.68 -7.47
C LYS A 8 13.80 -3.36 -7.21
N ALA A 9 13.59 -4.55 -7.76
CA ALA A 9 12.38 -5.32 -7.54
C ALA A 9 12.20 -5.66 -6.05
N GLN A 10 13.27 -6.08 -5.38
CA GLN A 10 13.24 -6.35 -3.94
C GLN A 10 12.98 -5.09 -3.12
N GLU A 11 13.60 -3.96 -3.46
CA GLU A 11 13.37 -2.68 -2.78
C GLU A 11 11.92 -2.19 -2.96
N LEU A 12 11.34 -2.39 -4.15
CA LEU A 12 9.94 -2.08 -4.40
C LEU A 12 9.01 -2.95 -3.54
N LEU A 13 9.20 -4.28 -3.54
CA LEU A 13 8.38 -5.19 -2.73
C LEU A 13 8.43 -4.86 -1.24
N MET A 14 9.59 -4.48 -0.72
CA MET A 14 9.71 -4.03 0.68
C MET A 14 8.91 -2.74 0.92
N ALA A 15 9.01 -1.76 0.01
CA ALA A 15 8.26 -0.51 0.13
C ALA A 15 6.74 -0.76 0.09
N GLU A 16 6.29 -1.61 -0.82
CA GLU A 16 4.88 -2.02 -0.93
C GLU A 16 4.38 -2.71 0.34
N LYS A 17 5.18 -3.60 0.93
CA LYS A 17 4.85 -4.26 2.18
C LYS A 17 4.75 -3.27 3.35
N GLU A 18 5.76 -2.43 3.51
CA GLU A 18 5.82 -1.43 4.60
C GLU A 18 4.70 -0.38 4.45
N SER A 19 4.37 0.02 3.22
CA SER A 19 3.32 0.99 2.96
C SER A 19 1.93 0.45 3.35
N VAL A 20 1.65 -0.82 3.08
CA VAL A 20 0.40 -1.47 3.49
C VAL A 20 0.34 -1.64 5.02
N GLN A 21 1.46 -1.91 5.68
CA GLN A 21 1.51 -1.89 7.15
C GLN A 21 1.18 -0.50 7.71
N ALA A 22 1.67 0.57 7.10
CA ALA A 22 1.34 1.93 7.50
C ALA A 22 -0.16 2.23 7.28
N LEU A 23 -0.76 1.77 6.18
CA LEU A 23 -2.20 1.90 5.92
C LEU A 23 -3.07 1.27 7.03
N LYS A 24 -2.66 0.12 7.60
CA LYS A 24 -3.39 -0.52 8.70
C LYS A 24 -3.52 0.37 9.94
N ASN A 25 -2.63 1.34 10.11
CA ASN A 25 -2.68 2.30 11.22
C ASN A 25 -3.60 3.50 10.93
N ILE A 26 -4.10 3.64 9.70
CA ILE A 26 -4.93 4.77 9.25
C ILE A 26 -6.37 4.33 8.97
N PHE A 27 -6.56 3.14 8.37
CA PHE A 27 -7.87 2.63 7.99
C PHE A 27 -8.29 1.40 8.78
N ALA A 28 -9.57 1.39 9.18
CA ALA A 28 -10.21 0.29 9.88
C ALA A 28 -10.75 -0.75 8.90
N ASN A 29 -10.91 -1.98 9.40
CA ASN A 29 -11.63 -3.06 8.73
C ASN A 29 -11.10 -3.39 7.32
N ILE A 30 -9.80 -3.25 7.10
CA ILE A 30 -9.18 -3.68 5.85
C ILE A 30 -9.23 -5.21 5.80
N LEU A 31 -9.62 -5.75 4.65
CA LEU A 31 -9.57 -7.18 4.34
C LEU A 31 -8.43 -7.49 3.36
N GLU A 32 -8.33 -6.69 2.30
CA GLU A 32 -7.35 -6.86 1.23
C GLU A 32 -6.88 -5.49 0.72
N VAL A 33 -5.60 -5.41 0.36
CA VAL A 33 -5.04 -4.31 -0.43
C VAL A 33 -4.37 -4.89 -1.67
N LYS A 34 -4.84 -4.48 -2.84
CA LYS A 34 -4.23 -4.79 -4.13
C LYS A 34 -3.50 -3.57 -4.65
N ILE A 35 -2.21 -3.72 -4.91
CA ILE A 35 -1.36 -2.66 -5.45
C ILE A 35 -1.44 -2.73 -6.97
N GLU A 36 -2.03 -1.71 -7.56
CA GLU A 36 -2.23 -1.61 -9.01
C GLU A 36 -0.96 -1.06 -9.68
N HIS A 37 -0.36 -0.04 -9.07
CA HIS A 37 0.86 0.60 -9.55
C HIS A 37 1.60 1.35 -8.44
N SER A 38 2.92 1.48 -8.60
CA SER A 38 3.81 2.17 -7.67
C SER A 38 4.82 3.02 -8.44
N GLY A 39 4.89 4.32 -8.16
CA GLY A 39 5.83 5.27 -8.78
C GLY A 39 6.85 5.78 -7.78
N TYR A 40 8.15 5.70 -8.07
CA TYR A 40 9.20 6.20 -7.17
C TYR A 40 9.64 7.62 -7.52
N PHE A 41 9.53 8.53 -6.56
CA PHE A 41 10.00 9.91 -6.65
C PHE A 41 11.36 10.05 -5.95
N SER A 42 12.43 10.04 -6.73
CA SER A 42 13.81 10.04 -6.23
C SER A 42 14.19 11.31 -5.46
N MET A 43 13.60 12.46 -5.79
CA MET A 43 13.90 13.74 -5.15
C MET A 43 13.47 13.76 -3.67
N THR A 44 12.35 13.12 -3.35
CA THR A 44 11.76 13.06 -2.01
C THR A 44 12.02 11.72 -1.31
N GLY A 45 12.46 10.70 -2.05
CA GLY A 45 12.59 9.34 -1.52
C GLY A 45 11.24 8.72 -1.17
N SER A 46 10.18 9.10 -1.88
CA SER A 46 8.82 8.62 -1.65
C SER A 46 8.30 7.77 -2.80
N TYR A 47 7.32 6.93 -2.50
CA TYR A 47 6.54 6.20 -3.47
C TYR A 47 5.14 6.81 -3.55
N ASP A 48 4.63 6.99 -4.75
CA ASP A 48 3.20 7.21 -5.00
C ASP A 48 2.56 5.86 -5.30
N MET A 49 1.56 5.51 -4.51
CA MET A 49 0.97 4.18 -4.47
C MET A 49 -0.48 4.26 -4.94
N PHE A 50 -0.83 3.43 -5.91
CA PHE A 50 -2.20 3.32 -6.43
C PHE A 50 -2.74 1.95 -6.06
N VAL A 51 -3.84 1.91 -5.32
CA VAL A 51 -4.35 0.66 -4.76
C VAL A 51 -5.86 0.55 -4.86
N THR A 52 -6.30 -0.69 -4.94
CA THR A 52 -7.67 -1.08 -4.62
C THR A 52 -7.67 -1.67 -3.22
N MET A 53 -8.46 -1.11 -2.29
CA MET A 53 -8.62 -1.67 -0.96
C MET A 53 -10.04 -2.19 -0.78
N THR A 54 -10.13 -3.41 -0.27
CA THR A 54 -11.40 -4.09 0.04
C THR A 54 -11.56 -4.17 1.55
N ASN A 55 -12.72 -3.76 2.07
CA ASN A 55 -13.04 -3.83 3.49
C ASN A 55 -13.70 -5.17 3.87
N THR A 56 -13.89 -5.43 5.17
CA THR A 56 -14.55 -6.66 5.67
C THR A 56 -16.02 -6.81 5.28
N LYS A 57 -16.63 -5.79 4.68
CA LYS A 57 -17.99 -5.83 4.10
C LYS A 57 -17.98 -6.15 2.59
N GLN A 58 -16.83 -6.55 2.04
CA GLN A 58 -16.64 -6.82 0.60
C GLN A 58 -16.88 -5.60 -0.29
N GLN A 59 -16.67 -4.39 0.26
CA GLN A 59 -16.72 -3.15 -0.51
C GLN A 59 -15.31 -2.73 -0.86
N SER A 60 -15.09 -2.38 -2.13
CA SER A 60 -13.79 -1.98 -2.65
C SER A 60 -13.81 -0.52 -3.08
N VAL A 61 -12.71 0.17 -2.88
CA VAL A 61 -12.50 1.52 -3.40
C VAL A 61 -11.06 1.67 -3.89
N TYR A 62 -10.93 2.41 -4.97
CA TYR A 62 -9.65 2.80 -5.53
C TYR A 62 -9.19 4.13 -4.93
N PHE A 63 -7.91 4.24 -4.60
CA PHE A 63 -7.33 5.47 -4.09
C PHE A 63 -5.82 5.49 -4.25
N SER A 64 -5.22 6.68 -4.11
CA SER A 64 -3.77 6.85 -4.08
C SER A 64 -3.26 7.44 -2.78
N TYR A 65 -1.98 7.18 -2.49
CA TYR A 65 -1.29 7.71 -1.31
C TYR A 65 0.22 7.76 -1.50
N GLY A 66 0.86 8.76 -0.88
CA GLY A 66 2.31 8.86 -0.79
C GLY A 66 2.86 8.08 0.40
N PHE A 67 3.93 7.34 0.19
CA PHE A 67 4.68 6.63 1.23
C PHE A 67 6.14 7.08 1.26
N GLY A 68 6.61 7.55 2.42
CA GLY A 68 8.00 7.95 2.60
C GLY A 68 8.87 6.74 2.93
N LYS A 69 9.80 6.34 2.05
CA LYS A 69 10.68 5.17 2.25
C LYS A 69 11.49 5.27 3.55
N HIS A 70 11.95 6.49 3.89
CA HIS A 70 12.80 6.72 5.05
C HIS A 70 12.01 6.96 6.34
N SER A 71 10.87 7.64 6.27
CA SER A 71 9.99 7.85 7.43
C SER A 71 9.18 6.60 7.78
N ARG A 72 8.94 5.72 6.79
CA ARG A 72 8.03 4.57 6.88
C ARG A 72 6.59 4.97 7.24
N GLU A 73 6.18 6.14 6.76
CA GLU A 73 4.89 6.74 7.05
C GLU A 73 4.15 7.08 5.76
N ILE A 74 2.82 7.15 5.85
CA ILE A 74 1.97 7.72 4.81
C ILE A 74 2.09 9.24 4.89
N LEU A 75 2.53 9.86 3.80
CA LEU A 75 2.77 11.30 3.71
C LEU A 75 1.47 12.05 3.41
N ASP A 76 0.70 11.52 2.47
CA ASP A 76 -0.57 12.04 2.01
C ASP A 76 -1.42 10.91 1.40
N TYR A 77 -2.72 11.14 1.27
CA TYR A 77 -3.63 10.21 0.62
C TYR A 77 -4.86 10.93 0.07
N GLY A 78 -5.37 10.48 -1.08
CA GLY A 78 -6.59 10.98 -1.69
C GLY A 78 -7.64 9.88 -1.75
N ILE A 79 -8.68 9.95 -0.91
CA ILE A 79 -9.76 8.94 -0.87
C ILE A 79 -10.95 9.43 -1.69
N GLU A 80 -11.45 8.59 -2.58
CA GLU A 80 -12.67 8.85 -3.35
C GLU A 80 -13.95 8.68 -2.51
N ASP A 81 -14.07 7.57 -1.75
CA ASP A 81 -15.26 7.28 -0.91
C ASP A 81 -14.91 7.01 0.56
N ARG A 82 -15.18 8.01 1.40
CA ARG A 82 -14.92 7.97 2.86
C ARG A 82 -15.90 7.08 3.64
N SER A 83 -17.01 6.66 3.04
CA SER A 83 -17.98 5.75 3.67
C SER A 83 -17.50 4.30 3.63
N ILE A 84 -16.67 3.95 2.63
CA ILE A 84 -16.06 2.63 2.47
C ILE A 84 -14.74 2.55 3.26
N GLN A 85 -13.91 3.58 3.15
CA GLN A 85 -12.63 3.70 3.88
C GLN A 85 -12.74 4.59 5.10
N THR A 86 -13.18 3.97 6.18
CA THR A 86 -13.30 4.65 7.48
C THR A 86 -11.97 4.68 8.21
N LYS A 87 -11.65 5.83 8.83
CA LYS A 87 -10.45 5.96 9.66
C LYS A 87 -10.51 5.02 10.87
N GLY A 88 -9.38 4.46 11.23
CA GLY A 88 -9.18 3.64 12.42
C GLY A 88 -8.04 2.63 12.22
N ILE A 89 -7.89 1.68 13.15
CA ILE A 89 -6.77 0.73 13.11
C ILE A 89 -7.27 -0.66 12.75
N THR A 90 -6.65 -1.28 11.74
CA THR A 90 -6.85 -2.68 11.41
C THR A 90 -5.84 -3.55 12.14
N LYS A 91 -6.30 -4.35 13.11
CA LYS A 91 -5.45 -5.26 13.92
C LYS A 91 -5.25 -6.63 13.30
N ASN A 92 -6.21 -7.09 12.48
CA ASN A 92 -6.15 -8.40 11.86
C ASN A 92 -5.08 -8.44 10.77
N LYS A 93 -4.62 -9.66 10.43
CA LYS A 93 -3.86 -9.85 9.20
C LYS A 93 -4.74 -9.55 8.00
N ILE A 94 -4.19 -8.88 7.01
CA ILE A 94 -4.87 -8.55 5.75
C ILE A 94 -4.12 -9.18 4.59
N LYS A 95 -4.86 -9.50 3.53
CA LYS A 95 -4.25 -9.96 2.29
C LYS A 95 -3.62 -8.78 1.55
N VAL A 96 -2.43 -8.98 1.02
CA VAL A 96 -1.74 -8.02 0.14
C VAL A 96 -1.50 -8.70 -1.20
N ILE A 97 -1.87 -8.03 -2.28
CA ILE A 97 -1.51 -8.42 -3.64
C ILE A 97 -0.55 -7.35 -4.16
N TYR A 98 0.73 -7.70 -4.29
CA TYR A 98 1.78 -6.79 -4.74
C TYR A 98 1.66 -6.47 -6.23
N SER A 99 2.34 -5.42 -6.69
CA SER A 99 2.29 -5.01 -8.11
C SER A 99 2.87 -6.06 -9.07
N ASN A 100 3.72 -6.96 -8.56
CA ASN A 100 4.22 -8.11 -9.32
C ASN A 100 3.27 -9.33 -9.31
N GLY A 101 2.11 -9.23 -8.66
CA GLY A 101 1.11 -10.29 -8.54
C GLY A 101 1.36 -11.30 -7.40
N GLU A 102 2.44 -11.17 -6.64
CA GLU A 102 2.66 -12.02 -5.46
C GLU A 102 1.67 -11.68 -4.35
N GLU A 103 1.28 -12.70 -3.58
CA GLU A 103 0.36 -12.55 -2.44
C GLU A 103 1.10 -12.75 -1.11
N ASP A 104 0.74 -11.95 -0.11
CA ASP A 104 1.27 -12.05 1.26
C ASP A 104 0.19 -11.63 2.28
N TYR A 105 0.47 -11.85 3.57
CA TYR A 105 -0.39 -11.45 4.68
C TYR A 105 0.37 -10.62 5.69
N VAL A 106 -0.09 -9.38 5.92
CA VAL A 106 0.55 -8.40 6.81
C VAL A 106 -0.34 -7.92 7.94
#